data_AF-A0A2U3LIY9-F1
#
_entry.id   AF-A0A2U3LIY9-F1
#
_cell.length_a   1.000
_cell.length_b   1.000
_cell.length_c   1.000
_cell.angle_alpha   90.00
_cell.angle_beta   90.00
_cell.angle_gamma   90.00
#
_symmetry.space_group_name_H-M   'P 1'
#
loop_
_entity.id
_entity.type
_entity.pdbx_description
1 polymer ?
#
loop_
_entity_poly.entity_id
_entity_poly.type
_entity_poly.pdbx_seq_one_letter_code
_entity_poly.pdbx_strand_id
1 'polypeptide(L)'
;MSSNSLYSGVCAIKDALGRPIFLENPQWGLSVANGEQADYAKSAIVGRLLGNPVIMSPYITDGTILFGDLSFYHFNLSVDVLIEKSYEFGFGSNDVYYKGWLLADGGVSQAEAFVEAIPHA
;
A
#
# COMPACT_ATOMS: atom_id res chain seq x y z
N MET A 1 -14.51 -17.60 5.50
CA MET A 1 -13.59 -16.77 4.70
C MET A 1 -12.23 -16.86 5.36
N SER A 2 -11.23 -17.46 4.72
CA SER A 2 -9.87 -17.47 5.27
C SER A 2 -9.28 -16.07 5.14
N SER A 3 -9.06 -15.39 6.25
CA SER A 3 -8.42 -14.07 6.34
C SER A 3 -6.89 -14.16 6.22
N ASN A 4 -6.37 -15.15 5.49
CA ASN A 4 -4.94 -15.35 5.34
C ASN A 4 -4.50 -14.53 4.13
N SER A 5 -3.85 -13.39 4.38
CA SER A 5 -3.20 -12.63 3.33
C SER A 5 -1.98 -13.38 2.81
N LEU A 6 -1.63 -13.21 1.53
CA LEU A 6 -0.39 -13.75 0.97
C LEU A 6 0.83 -13.37 1.82
N TYR A 7 0.86 -12.15 2.37
CA TYR A 7 1.92 -11.70 3.28
C TYR A 7 2.05 -12.60 4.53
N SER A 8 0.93 -12.93 5.19
CA SER A 8 0.94 -13.83 6.35
C SER A 8 1.42 -15.24 6.00
N GLY A 9 1.11 -15.73 4.80
CA GLY A 9 1.61 -17.01 4.30
C GLY A 9 3.12 -17.02 4.08
N VAL A 10 3.67 -15.94 3.50
CA VAL A 10 5.13 -15.80 3.28
C VAL A 10 5.87 -15.69 4.61
N CYS A 11 5.35 -14.93 5.58
CA CYS A 11 5.95 -14.83 6.91
C CYS A 11 5.97 -16.16 7.69
N ALA A 12 5.04 -17.07 7.39
CA ALA A 12 4.98 -18.38 8.02
C ALA A 12 6.05 -19.38 7.50
N ILE A 13 6.84 -19.02 6.48
CA ILE A 13 7.88 -19.88 5.92
C ILE A 13 9.02 -20.05 6.92
N LYS A 14 9.36 -21.31 7.20
CA LYS A 14 10.42 -21.72 8.13
C LYS A 14 11.56 -22.40 7.39
N ASP A 15 12.77 -22.27 7.94
CA ASP A 15 13.94 -23.02 7.48
C ASP A 15 13.82 -24.51 7.86
N ALA A 16 14.78 -25.33 7.40
CA ALA A 16 14.83 -26.75 7.71
C ALA A 16 14.97 -27.07 9.22
N LEU A 17 15.29 -26.08 10.05
CA LEU A 17 15.44 -26.16 11.50
C LEU A 17 14.22 -25.56 12.23
N GLY A 18 13.16 -25.19 11.51
CA GLY A 18 11.92 -24.64 12.07
C GLY A 18 12.00 -23.17 12.48
N ARG A 19 13.05 -22.44 12.11
CA ARG A 19 13.22 -21.00 12.39
C ARG A 19 12.53 -20.18 11.30
N PRO A 20 11.82 -19.10 11.65
CA PRO A 20 11.21 -18.23 10.64
C PRO A 20 12.29 -17.55 9.80
N ILE A 21 12.12 -17.58 8.47
CA ILE A 21 13.06 -16.93 7.52
C ILE A 21 12.80 -15.43 7.47
N PHE A 22 11.53 -15.02 7.62
CA PHE A 22 11.12 -13.63 7.63
C PHE A 22 10.64 -13.24 9.03
N LEU A 23 11.07 -12.07 9.50
CA LEU A 23 10.62 -11.52 10.77
C LEU A 23 9.36 -10.70 10.53
N GLU A 24 8.30 -10.96 11.29
CA GLU A 24 7.00 -10.26 11.21
C GLU A 24 7.05 -8.82 11.76
N ASN A 25 8.23 -8.27 12.03
CA ASN A 25 8.35 -7.05 12.80
C ASN A 25 8.45 -5.80 11.88
N PRO A 26 7.40 -4.95 11.82
CA PRO A 26 7.43 -3.70 11.06
C PRO A 26 8.45 -2.67 11.58
N GLN A 27 8.99 -2.84 12.80
CA GLN A 27 9.90 -1.88 13.43
C GLN A 27 11.39 -2.17 13.16
N TRP A 28 11.76 -3.38 12.77
CA TRP A 28 13.16 -3.85 12.68
C TRP A 28 13.78 -3.63 11.29
N GLY A 29 13.86 -2.38 10.84
CA GLY A 29 14.52 -2.09 9.56
C GLY A 29 14.71 -0.63 9.19
N LEU A 30 14.47 0.31 10.09
CA LEU A 30 14.87 1.70 9.89
C LEU A 30 15.23 2.33 11.25
N SER A 31 16.38 1.94 11.82
CA SER A 31 17.14 2.96 12.54
C SER A 31 17.61 3.92 11.46
N VAL A 32 16.90 5.03 11.28
CA VAL A 32 17.51 6.18 10.63
C VAL A 32 18.85 6.42 11.28
N ALA A 33 19.85 6.79 10.48
CA ALA A 33 21.18 7.13 10.95
C ALA A 33 21.20 8.19 12.08
N ASN A 34 20.06 8.83 12.37
CA ASN A 34 19.87 9.89 13.36
C ASN A 34 18.81 9.60 14.45
N GLY A 35 18.37 8.35 14.65
CA GLY A 35 17.57 7.96 15.85
C GLY A 35 16.11 8.41 15.93
N GLU A 36 15.51 8.99 14.88
CA GLU A 36 14.07 9.30 14.85
C GLU A 36 13.22 8.09 14.45
N GLN A 37 12.39 7.59 15.36
CA GLN A 37 11.47 6.49 15.10
C GLN A 37 10.41 6.93 14.05
N ALA A 38 10.40 6.30 12.87
CA ALA A 38 9.34 6.51 11.91
C ALA A 38 7.99 6.07 12.49
N ASP A 39 6.99 6.96 12.46
CA ASP A 39 5.64 6.68 12.95
C ASP A 39 4.88 5.82 11.93
N TYR A 40 5.08 4.50 12.02
CA TYR A 40 4.50 3.52 11.09
C TYR A 40 2.96 3.46 11.14
N ALA A 41 2.31 4.03 12.16
CA ALA A 41 0.84 4.13 12.20
C ALA A 41 0.28 5.05 11.10
N LYS A 42 1.12 5.90 10.50
CA LYS A 42 0.77 6.79 9.37
C LYS A 42 1.23 6.26 8.01
N SER A 43 1.77 5.06 7.96
CA SER A 43 2.32 4.45 6.74
C SER A 43 1.49 3.24 6.31
N ALA A 44 1.28 3.07 5.01
CA ALA A 44 0.65 1.88 4.45
C ALA A 44 1.57 0.64 4.48
N ILE A 45 2.74 0.74 5.10
CA ILE A 45 3.76 -0.31 5.19
C ILE A 45 3.40 -1.27 6.33
N VAL A 46 3.18 -2.53 5.99
CA VAL A 46 2.78 -3.60 6.92
C VAL A 46 3.99 -4.34 7.49
N GLY A 47 5.11 -4.32 6.77
CA GLY A 47 6.37 -4.89 7.24
C GLY A 47 7.46 -4.78 6.17
N ARG A 48 8.53 -5.56 6.34
CA ARG A 48 9.63 -5.64 5.36
C ARG A 48 9.92 -7.08 4.97
N LEU A 49 10.22 -7.31 3.70
CA LEU A 49 10.73 -8.57 3.18
C LEU A 49 12.07 -8.31 2.48
N LEU A 50 13.12 -9.03 2.89
CA LEU A 50 14.48 -8.90 2.36
C LEU A 50 15.01 -7.44 2.38
N GLY A 51 14.60 -6.65 3.36
CA GLY A 51 14.97 -5.24 3.51
C GLY A 51 14.04 -4.26 2.79
N ASN A 52 13.18 -4.71 1.87
CA ASN A 52 12.24 -3.88 1.12
C ASN A 52 10.90 -3.72 1.86
N PRO A 53 10.27 -2.54 1.84
CA PRO A 53 8.96 -2.33 2.46
C PRO A 53 7.86 -3.08 1.71
N VAL A 54 6.91 -3.65 2.46
CA VAL A 54 5.74 -4.33 1.91
C VAL A 54 4.50 -3.47 2.15
N ILE A 55 3.75 -3.23 1.07
CA ILE A 55 2.50 -2.49 1.08
C ILE A 55 1.38 -3.48 0.72
N MET A 56 0.36 -3.57 1.57
CA MET A 56 -0.84 -4.36 1.24
C MET A 56 -1.87 -3.46 0.55
N SER A 57 -2.39 -3.91 -0.59
CA SER A 57 -3.41 -3.18 -1.33
C SER A 57 -4.55 -4.11 -1.72
N PRO A 58 -5.83 -3.71 -1.51
CA PRO A 58 -6.99 -4.47 -1.96
C PRO A 58 -7.16 -4.45 -3.49
N TYR A 59 -6.41 -3.62 -4.21
CA TYR A 59 -6.49 -3.50 -5.67
C TYR A 59 -5.58 -4.48 -6.41
N ILE A 60 -4.76 -5.25 -5.69
CA ILE A 60 -3.96 -6.34 -6.26
C ILE A 60 -4.72 -7.65 -6.06
N THR A 61 -4.74 -8.48 -7.11
CA THR A 61 -5.41 -9.78 -7.07
C THR A 61 -4.75 -10.71 -6.05
N ASP A 62 -5.55 -11.59 -5.46
CA ASP A 62 -5.02 -12.58 -4.50
C ASP A 62 -4.01 -13.50 -5.19
N GLY A 63 -2.96 -13.89 -4.48
CA GLY A 63 -1.87 -14.66 -5.05
C GLY A 63 -0.84 -13.84 -5.82
N THR A 64 -1.06 -12.55 -6.09
CA THR A 64 -0.16 -11.75 -6.93
C THR A 64 0.75 -10.87 -6.10
N ILE A 65 2.03 -10.80 -6.47
CA ILE A 65 3.01 -9.89 -5.90
C ILE A 65 3.46 -8.91 -6.98
N LEU A 66 3.33 -7.62 -6.71
CA LEU A 66 3.92 -6.56 -7.53
C LEU A 66 5.25 -6.14 -6.90
N PHE A 67 6.35 -6.46 -7.57
CA PHE A 67 7.68 -5.94 -7.23
C PHE A 67 8.00 -4.76 -8.11
N GLY A 68 8.51 -3.69 -7.53
CA GLY A 68 9.06 -2.58 -8.30
C GLY A 68 9.44 -1.40 -7.46
N ASP A 69 10.17 -0.47 -8.06
CA ASP A 69 10.55 0.77 -7.41
C ASP A 69 9.51 1.86 -7.70
N LEU A 70 8.69 2.14 -6.68
CA LEU A 70 7.64 3.16 -6.73
C LEU A 70 8.17 4.58 -6.94
N SER A 71 9.48 4.82 -6.83
CA SER A 71 10.10 6.11 -7.18
C SER A 71 9.96 6.44 -8.67
N PHE A 72 9.80 5.42 -9.53
CA PHE A 72 9.53 5.58 -10.97
C PHE A 72 8.04 5.74 -11.29
N TYR A 73 7.17 5.69 -10.28
CA TYR A 73 5.77 6.05 -10.42
C TYR A 73 5.61 7.51 -10.03
N HIS A 74 5.20 8.34 -10.98
CA HIS A 74 4.91 9.75 -10.70
C HIS A 74 3.41 9.94 -10.62
N PHE A 75 2.98 10.52 -9.52
CA PHE A 75 1.60 10.89 -9.29
C PHE A 75 1.54 12.38 -9.02
N ASN A 76 0.68 13.08 -9.75
CA ASN A 76 0.47 14.50 -9.58
C ASN A 76 -1.01 14.81 -9.42
N LEU A 77 -1.33 15.65 -8.44
CA LEU A 77 -2.65 16.25 -8.30
C LEU A 77 -2.66 17.50 -9.17
N SER A 78 -3.40 17.46 -10.27
CA SER A 78 -3.54 18.63 -11.16
C SER A 78 -4.30 19.77 -10.47
N VAL A 79 -5.18 19.41 -9.53
CA VAL A 79 -5.94 20.34 -8.69
C VAL A 79 -6.03 19.75 -7.28
N ASP A 80 -6.02 20.61 -6.27
CA ASP A 80 -6.26 20.22 -4.88
C ASP A 80 -7.60 19.50 -4.72
N VAL A 81 -7.68 18.62 -3.72
CA VAL A 81 -8.92 17.91 -3.40
C VAL A 81 -9.96 18.92 -2.94
N LEU A 82 -11.05 19.05 -3.70
CA LEU A 82 -12.13 19.98 -3.41
C LEU A 82 -13.29 19.23 -2.79
N ILE A 83 -13.83 19.76 -1.70
CA ILE A 83 -15.06 19.26 -1.07
C ILE A 83 -16.12 20.34 -1.18
N GLU A 84 -17.16 20.08 -1.96
CA GLU A 84 -18.27 20.99 -2.19
C GLU A 84 -19.53 20.49 -1.50
N LYS A 85 -20.37 21.42 -1.06
CA LYS A 85 -21.68 21.12 -0.47
C LYS A 85 -22.78 21.60 -1.41
N SER A 86 -23.79 20.76 -1.64
CA SER A 86 -24.96 21.10 -2.45
C SER A 86 -26.24 20.85 -1.65
N TYR A 87 -27.02 21.91 -1.50
CA TYR A 87 -28.35 21.89 -0.87
C TYR A 87 -29.48 21.77 -1.91
N GLU A 88 -29.18 22.15 -3.16
CA GLU A 88 -30.16 22.21 -4.24
C GLU A 88 -30.59 20.81 -4.69
N PHE A 89 -29.66 19.85 -4.68
CA PHE A 89 -29.93 18.46 -5.06
C PHE A 89 -30.73 17.70 -3.98
N GLY A 90 -30.54 18.05 -2.71
CA GLY A 90 -31.23 17.42 -1.57
C GLY A 90 -32.45 18.18 -1.07
N PHE A 91 -32.89 19.22 -1.79
CA PHE A 91 -33.99 20.09 -1.34
C PHE A 91 -35.29 19.32 -1.09
N GLY A 92 -35.61 18.33 -1.94
CA GLY A 92 -36.83 17.52 -1.81
C GLY A 92 -36.83 16.56 -0.62
N SER A 93 -35.65 16.14 -0.13
CA SER A 93 -35.49 15.22 0.99
C SER A 93 -34.94 15.87 2.26
N ASN A 94 -34.69 17.19 2.23
CA ASN A 94 -34.01 17.95 3.28
C ASN A 94 -32.60 17.42 3.61
N ASP A 95 -31.91 16.88 2.60
CA ASP A 95 -30.57 16.34 2.72
C ASP A 95 -29.50 17.35 2.26
N VAL A 96 -28.30 17.24 2.84
CA VAL A 96 -27.11 17.99 2.40
C VAL A 96 -26.14 17.03 1.74
N TYR A 97 -25.88 17.25 0.45
CA TYR A 97 -24.94 16.41 -0.29
C TYR A 97 -23.54 17.01 -0.25
N TYR A 98 -22.56 16.18 0.06
CA TYR A 98 -21.14 16.52 -0.03
C TYR A 98 -20.53 15.82 -1.23
N LYS A 99 -19.80 16.55 -2.07
CA LYS A 99 -19.12 16.06 -3.26
C LYS A 99 -17.62 16.27 -3.10
N GLY A 100 -16.85 15.20 -3.25
CA GLY A 100 -15.40 15.27 -3.34
C GLY A 100 -14.98 15.24 -4.81
N TRP A 101 -14.19 16.21 -5.24
CA TRP A 101 -13.55 16.25 -6.54
C TRP A 101 -12.05 16.02 -6.38
N LEU A 102 -11.50 15.19 -7.25
CA LEU A 102 -10.08 14.93 -7.32
C LEU A 102 -9.71 14.80 -8.79
N LEU A 103 -8.80 15.66 -9.25
CA LEU A 103 -8.20 15.55 -10.57
C LEU A 103 -6.72 15.21 -10.39
N ALA A 104 -6.37 14.00 -10.77
CA ALA A 104 -5.01 13.51 -10.69
C ALA A 104 -4.60 12.86 -12.00
N ASP A 105 -3.31 12.95 -12.29
CA ASP A 105 -2.65 12.21 -13.35
C ASP A 105 -1.52 11.37 -12.75
N GLY A 106 -1.38 10.17 -13.25
CA GLY A 106 -0.44 9.17 -12.75
C GLY A 106 0.17 8.39 -13.89
N GLY A 107 1.48 8.27 -13.89
CA GLY A 107 2.22 7.62 -14.96
C GLY A 107 3.43 6.85 -14.43
N VAL A 108 3.68 5.70 -15.07
CA VAL A 108 4.90 4.93 -14.87
C VAL A 108 5.96 5.47 -15.82
N SER A 109 7.06 6.01 -15.29
CA SER A 109 8.17 6.50 -16.10
C SER A 109 8.97 5.39 -16.76
N GLN A 110 9.12 4.26 -16.07
CA GLN A 110 9.89 3.10 -16.55
C GLN A 110 9.13 1.81 -16.21
N ALA A 111 8.51 1.21 -17.22
CA ALA A 111 7.74 -0.02 -17.03
C ALA A 111 8.61 -1.21 -16.62
N GLU A 112 9.88 -1.23 -17.05
CA GLU A 112 10.85 -2.28 -16.71
C GLU A 112 11.21 -2.32 -15.23
N ALA A 113 10.94 -1.24 -14.48
CA ALA A 113 11.16 -1.19 -13.04
C ALA A 113 10.09 -1.95 -12.24
N PHE A 114 9.05 -2.47 -12.91
CA PHE A 114 7.92 -3.18 -12.29
C PHE A 114 7.78 -4.58 -12.87
N VAL A 115 7.68 -5.56 -11.99
CA VAL A 115 7.50 -6.97 -12.32
C VAL A 115 6.35 -7.53 -11.50
N GLU A 116 5.39 -8.11 -12.19
CA GLU A 116 4.35 -8.92 -11.57
C GLU A 116 4.84 -10.36 -11.42
N ALA A 117 4.75 -10.91 -10.21
CA ALA A 117 5.13 -12.28 -9.91
C ALA A 117 3.93 -13.03 -9.33
N ILE A 118 3.64 -14.18 -9.92
CA ILE A 118 2.69 -15.14 -9.38
C ILE A 118 3.53 -16.29 -8.78
N PRO A 119 3.57 -16.43 -7.45
CA PRO A 119 4.23 -17.54 -6.81
C PRO A 119 3.46 -18.82 -7.16
N HIS A 120 4.12 -19.72 -7.89
CA HIS A 120 3.65 -21.10 -8.00
C HIS A 120 3.98 -21.81 -6.69
N ALA A 121 2.93 -22.15 -5.94
CA ALA A 121 3.02 -23.08 -4.81
C ALA A 121 3.19 -24.52 -5.30
#